data_AF-A0A938EBP4-F1
#
_entry.id   AF-A0A938EBP4-F1
#
_cell.length_a   1.000
_cell.length_b   1.000
_cell.length_c   1.000
_cell.angle_alpha   90.00
_cell.angle_beta   90.00
_cell.angle_gamma   90.00
#
_symmetry.space_group_name_H-M   'P 1'
#
loop_
_entity.id
_entity.type
_entity.pdbx_description
1 polymer ?
#
loop_
_entity_poly.entity_id
_entity_poly.type
_entity_poly.pdbx_seq_one_letter_code
_entity_poly.pdbx_strand_id
1 'polypeptide(L)'
;MPTSARRDERQQGARRRRARVPRAGALVALPRPCAHRLPCLHGPARQAYLRRGRGRGCARRRSLPGPRSRLMQLTPREHERLLIFTAAELARRRLRDGIPLSHPDAIALASDVVLERARAGDDYATVCASVHGLFEESQLVPGVAALLAGQAQVEAVFGDGSRLVPLERLVR
;
A
#
# COMPACT_ATOMS: atom_id res chain seq x y z
N MET A 1 -14.85 38.04 -52.73
CA MET A 1 -16.28 37.85 -52.43
C MET A 1 -16.42 37.29 -51.01
N PRO A 2 -16.76 38.14 -50.03
CA PRO A 2 -17.04 37.76 -48.64
C PRO A 2 -18.55 37.52 -48.41
N THR A 3 -18.94 37.37 -47.15
CA THR A 3 -20.30 37.27 -46.58
C THR A 3 -20.87 35.84 -46.53
N SER A 4 -21.55 35.38 -45.48
CA SER A 4 -21.88 35.83 -44.12
C SER A 4 -22.78 34.73 -43.52
N ALA A 5 -23.10 34.83 -42.22
CA ALA A 5 -24.05 34.01 -41.45
C ALA A 5 -23.36 32.87 -40.69
N ARG A 6 -22.99 32.98 -39.41
CA ARG A 6 -23.69 33.61 -38.27
C ARG A 6 -25.13 33.10 -38.16
N ARG A 7 -25.35 32.17 -37.22
CA ARG A 7 -26.25 32.26 -36.05
C ARG A 7 -26.66 30.83 -35.64
N ASP A 8 -26.38 30.50 -34.38
CA ASP A 8 -27.38 30.32 -33.32
C ASP A 8 -28.29 29.14 -33.66
N GLU A 9 -28.32 28.06 -32.91
CA GLU A 9 -29.09 27.96 -31.67
C GLU A 9 -28.52 26.80 -30.84
N ARG A 10 -28.01 27.00 -29.62
CA ARG A 10 -28.81 27.19 -28.40
C ARG A 10 -30.03 26.27 -28.36
N GLN A 11 -29.83 25.02 -27.93
CA GLN A 11 -30.82 24.13 -27.30
C GLN A 11 -30.13 22.77 -27.09
N GLN A 12 -30.04 22.13 -25.95
CA GLN A 12 -30.65 22.35 -24.65
C GLN A 12 -29.61 22.04 -23.56
N GLY A 13 -29.50 22.96 -22.61
CA GLY A 13 -28.87 22.72 -21.34
C GLY A 13 -29.61 21.61 -20.60
N ALA A 14 -29.06 20.41 -20.60
CA ALA A 14 -29.39 19.38 -19.63
C ALA A 14 -28.89 19.87 -18.25
N ARG A 15 -29.75 20.63 -17.57
CA ARG A 15 -29.67 20.98 -16.16
C ARG A 15 -29.61 19.69 -15.34
N ARG A 16 -28.42 19.08 -15.24
CA ARG A 16 -28.15 18.09 -14.20
C ARG A 16 -28.12 18.85 -12.89
N ARG A 17 -29.23 18.74 -12.17
CA ARG A 17 -29.46 19.29 -10.84
C ARG A 17 -28.24 18.96 -10.00
N ARG A 18 -27.42 19.97 -9.68
CA ARG A 18 -26.38 19.86 -8.66
C ARG A 18 -27.08 19.40 -7.39
N ALA A 19 -26.78 18.20 -6.92
CA ALA A 19 -27.23 17.74 -5.62
C ALA A 19 -26.80 18.80 -4.60
N ARG A 20 -27.77 19.40 -3.91
CA ARG A 20 -27.52 20.29 -2.78
C ARG A 20 -26.81 19.45 -1.72
N VAL A 21 -25.50 19.65 -1.59
CA VAL A 21 -24.75 19.17 -0.42
C VAL A 21 -25.31 19.94 0.78
N PRO A 22 -25.88 19.27 1.80
CA PRO A 22 -26.32 19.97 3.00
C PRO A 22 -25.07 20.52 3.71
N ARG A 23 -25.10 21.84 3.98
CA ARG A 23 -24.18 22.48 4.91
C ARG A 23 -24.56 22.06 6.33
N ALA A 24 -23.86 21.09 6.90
CA ALA A 24 -23.62 21.02 8.34
C ALA A 24 -22.27 21.73 8.56
N GLY A 25 -22.16 22.86 9.23
CA GLY A 25 -22.83 23.18 10.48
C GLY A 25 -21.91 22.73 11.62
N ALA A 26 -21.07 23.66 12.07
CA ALA A 26 -20.24 23.62 13.28
C ALA A 26 -19.20 22.49 13.42
N LEU A 27 -17.94 22.86 13.23
CA LEU A 27 -16.80 22.20 13.86
C LEU A 27 -16.97 22.25 15.38
N VAL A 28 -17.53 21.20 15.97
CA VAL A 28 -17.34 20.93 17.39
C VAL A 28 -16.01 20.17 17.51
N ALA A 29 -15.03 20.80 18.14
CA ALA A 29 -13.78 20.16 18.52
C ALA A 29 -14.10 19.01 19.49
N LEU A 30 -14.09 17.77 18.97
CA LEU A 30 -14.15 16.59 19.81
C LEU A 30 -12.73 16.27 20.33
N PRO A 31 -12.60 15.96 21.64
CA PRO A 31 -11.32 15.87 22.33
C PRO A 31 -10.49 14.68 21.82
N ARG A 32 -9.16 14.88 21.85
CA ARG A 32 -8.17 13.84 21.55
C ARG A 32 -8.49 12.54 22.30
N PRO A 33 -8.49 11.36 21.64
CA PRO A 33 -8.71 10.10 22.33
C PRO A 33 -7.52 9.81 23.25
N CYS A 34 -7.78 9.70 24.55
CA CYS A 34 -6.83 9.10 25.50
C CYS A 34 -6.68 7.61 25.14
N ALA A 35 -5.45 7.10 25.14
CA ALA A 35 -5.06 5.78 24.61
C ALA A 35 -5.62 4.54 25.35
N HIS A 36 -6.70 4.66 26.12
CA HIS A 36 -7.30 3.55 26.84
C HIS A 36 -8.80 3.46 26.57
N ARG A 37 -9.18 2.44 25.80
CA ARG A 37 -10.56 1.97 25.65
C ARG A 37 -11.14 1.63 27.03
N LEU A 38 -12.08 2.44 27.51
CA LEU A 38 -13.36 2.06 28.15
C LEU A 38 -14.11 3.36 28.57
N PRO A 39 -15.45 3.38 28.51
CA PRO A 39 -16.23 4.61 28.66
C PRO A 39 -16.16 5.16 30.08
N CYS A 40 -15.84 6.44 30.19
CA CYS A 40 -15.86 7.18 31.45
C CYS A 40 -17.31 7.34 31.91
N LEU A 41 -17.81 6.38 32.68
CA LEU A 41 -19.12 6.44 33.35
C LEU A 41 -19.08 7.50 34.47
N HIS A 42 -19.25 8.76 34.12
CA HIS A 42 -19.56 9.84 35.07
C HIS A 42 -21.07 10.07 35.09
N GLY A 43 -21.77 9.13 35.73
CA GLY A 43 -23.17 9.27 36.12
C GLY A 43 -23.33 8.95 37.61
N PRO A 44 -24.42 9.40 38.26
CA PRO A 44 -24.57 9.43 39.72
C PRO A 44 -24.68 8.05 40.41
N ALA A 45 -24.52 6.94 39.69
CA ALA A 45 -24.53 5.58 40.24
C ALA A 45 -23.21 5.14 40.92
N ARG A 46 -22.29 6.07 41.19
CA ARG A 46 -20.95 5.76 41.74
C ARG A 46 -20.89 5.64 43.27
N GLN A 47 -21.91 6.12 43.99
CA GLN A 47 -21.90 6.07 45.47
C GLN A 47 -22.31 4.73 46.06
N ALA A 48 -23.00 3.85 45.32
CA ALA A 48 -23.38 2.54 45.83
C ALA A 48 -22.26 1.47 45.73
N TYR A 49 -21.29 1.64 44.81
CA TYR A 49 -20.29 0.61 44.54
C TYR A 49 -19.02 0.73 45.41
N LEU A 50 -18.73 1.91 45.97
CA LEU A 50 -17.46 2.19 46.66
C LEU A 50 -17.51 2.04 48.19
N ARG A 51 -18.40 1.19 48.72
CA ARG A 51 -18.49 0.95 50.18
C ARG A 51 -18.37 -0.51 50.63
N ARG A 52 -17.95 -1.42 49.76
CA ARG A 52 -17.55 -2.78 50.19
C ARG A 52 -16.26 -3.20 49.52
N GLY A 53 -15.26 -3.50 50.34
CA GLY A 53 -14.12 -4.30 49.94
C GLY A 53 -12.78 -3.58 49.95
N ARG A 54 -12.24 -3.35 51.15
CA ARG A 54 -10.79 -3.47 51.36
C ARG A 54 -10.37 -4.86 50.88
N GLY A 55 -9.29 -4.96 50.11
CA GLY A 55 -8.52 -6.19 50.07
C GLY A 55 -7.87 -6.52 48.75
N ARG A 56 -6.53 -6.44 48.78
CA ARG A 56 -5.59 -7.31 48.06
C ARG A 56 -5.33 -6.95 46.60
N GLY A 57 -4.15 -6.33 46.44
CA GLY A 57 -3.22 -6.72 45.41
C GLY A 57 -3.34 -5.92 44.14
N CYS A 58 -2.47 -4.91 44.02
CA CYS A 58 -1.82 -4.61 42.76
C CYS A 58 -1.16 -5.90 42.25
N ALA A 59 -1.93 -6.74 41.58
CA ALA A 59 -1.41 -7.82 40.77
C ALA A 59 -0.61 -7.11 39.68
N ARG A 60 0.72 -7.10 39.87
CA ARG A 60 1.70 -6.75 38.86
C ARG A 60 1.17 -7.32 37.55
N ARG A 61 0.79 -6.46 36.61
CA ARG A 61 0.67 -6.86 35.21
C ARG A 61 2.03 -7.41 34.85
N ARG A 62 2.20 -8.74 34.93
CA ARG A 62 3.29 -9.41 34.23
C ARG A 62 3.06 -9.00 32.78
N SER A 63 3.95 -8.16 32.28
CA SER A 63 4.08 -7.91 30.85
C SER A 63 4.13 -9.29 30.19
N LEU A 64 3.05 -9.66 29.50
CA LEU A 64 3.07 -10.87 28.69
C LEU A 64 4.22 -10.67 27.70
N PRO A 65 5.17 -11.62 27.61
CA PRO A 65 6.22 -11.52 26.61
C PRO A 65 5.51 -11.46 25.25
N GLY A 66 5.83 -10.42 24.46
CA GLY A 66 5.28 -10.25 23.12
C GLY A 66 5.48 -11.50 22.27
N PRO A 67 4.67 -11.69 21.21
CA PRO A 67 4.70 -12.90 20.40
C PRO A 67 6.12 -13.11 19.87
N ARG A 68 6.81 -14.09 20.44
CA ARG A 68 8.04 -14.64 19.87
C ARG A 68 7.59 -15.35 18.60
N SER A 69 7.72 -14.71 17.42
CA SER A 69 7.54 -15.34 16.11
C SER A 69 8.65 -16.38 15.84
N ARG A 70 8.87 -17.29 16.78
CA ARG A 70 9.96 -18.27 16.79
C ARG A 70 9.65 -19.54 16.00
N LEU A 71 8.52 -19.60 15.29
CA LEU A 71 8.18 -20.79 14.51
C LEU A 71 8.91 -20.87 13.17
N MET A 72 9.24 -19.73 12.55
CA MET A 72 9.91 -19.69 11.24
C MET A 72 11.37 -19.21 11.29
N GLN A 73 11.82 -18.60 12.40
CA GLN A 73 13.20 -18.10 12.58
C GLN A 73 13.73 -17.31 11.38
N LEU A 74 12.92 -16.39 10.87
CA LEU A 74 13.25 -15.61 9.68
C LEU A 74 14.43 -14.67 9.96
N THR A 75 15.42 -14.75 9.09
CA THR A 75 16.52 -13.78 8.99
C THR A 75 15.98 -12.42 8.53
N PRO A 76 16.71 -11.31 8.77
CA PRO A 76 16.34 -10.00 8.23
C PRO A 76 16.12 -10.02 6.71
N ARG A 77 16.97 -10.75 5.97
CA ARG A 77 16.88 -10.91 4.52
C ARG A 77 15.60 -11.63 4.09
N GLU A 78 15.18 -12.66 4.82
CA GLU A 78 13.92 -13.35 4.54
C GLU A 78 12.70 -12.47 4.84
N HIS A 79 12.77 -11.63 5.88
CA HIS A 79 11.74 -10.62 6.12
C HIS A 79 11.67 -9.60 4.98
N GLU A 80 12.80 -9.12 4.47
CA GLU A 80 12.85 -8.22 3.32
C GLU A 80 12.23 -8.87 2.07
N ARG A 81 12.50 -10.16 1.82
CA ARG A 81 11.85 -10.90 0.73
C ARG A 81 10.32 -10.92 0.87
N LEU A 82 9.80 -11.13 2.08
CA LEU A 82 8.36 -11.11 2.34
C LEU A 82 7.75 -9.71 2.16
N LEU A 83 8.49 -8.65 2.50
CA LEU A 83 8.07 -7.27 2.24
C LEU A 83 7.96 -6.99 0.75
N ILE A 84 8.94 -7.42 -0.05
CA ILE A 84 8.91 -7.31 -1.52
C ILE A 84 7.68 -8.03 -2.07
N PHE A 85 7.46 -9.29 -1.66
CA PHE A 85 6.28 -10.06 -2.09
C PHE A 85 4.97 -9.32 -1.77
N THR A 86 4.84 -8.78 -0.56
CA THR A 86 3.62 -8.07 -0.14
C THR A 86 3.37 -6.82 -0.98
N ALA A 87 4.43 -6.05 -1.28
CA ALA A 87 4.34 -4.88 -2.15
C ALA A 87 4.02 -5.26 -3.60
N ALA A 88 4.60 -6.35 -4.12
CA ALA A 88 4.33 -6.88 -5.45
C ALA A 88 2.89 -7.38 -5.60
N GLU A 89 2.34 -8.07 -4.60
CA GLU A 89 0.93 -8.47 -4.59
C GLU A 89 -0.03 -7.27 -4.58
N LEU A 90 0.32 -6.21 -3.84
CA LEU A 90 -0.42 -4.96 -3.88
C LEU A 90 -0.39 -4.33 -5.28
N ALA A 91 0.78 -4.33 -5.94
CA ALA A 91 0.94 -3.85 -7.31
C ALA A 91 0.13 -4.68 -8.31
N ARG A 92 0.18 -6.01 -8.24
CA ARG A 92 -0.64 -6.92 -9.06
C ARG A 92 -2.12 -6.65 -8.90
N ARG A 93 -2.58 -6.43 -7.67
CA ARG A 93 -3.98 -6.06 -7.40
C ARG A 93 -4.35 -4.73 -8.05
N ARG A 94 -3.50 -3.70 -7.95
CA ARG A 94 -3.72 -2.40 -8.61
C ARG A 94 -3.84 -2.53 -10.12
N LEU A 95 -2.96 -3.30 -10.77
CA LEU A 95 -3.05 -3.55 -12.21
C LEU A 95 -4.36 -4.25 -12.60
N ARG A 96 -4.79 -5.27 -11.83
CA ARG A 96 -6.08 -5.95 -12.06
C ARG A 96 -7.26 -5.00 -11.92
N ASP A 97 -7.19 -4.06 -10.98
CA ASP A 97 -8.22 -3.04 -10.75
C ASP A 97 -8.10 -1.85 -11.72
N GLY A 98 -7.14 -1.86 -12.65
CA GLY A 98 -6.92 -0.78 -13.63
C GLY A 98 -6.30 0.49 -13.05
N ILE A 99 -5.69 0.40 -11.87
CA ILE A 99 -5.02 1.52 -11.20
C ILE A 99 -3.56 1.60 -11.68
N PRO A 100 -3.10 2.73 -12.24
CA PRO A 100 -1.72 2.90 -12.67
C PRO A 100 -0.72 2.74 -11.52
N LEU A 101 0.41 2.09 -11.79
CA LEU A 101 1.44 1.81 -10.81
C LEU A 101 2.33 3.01 -10.54
N SER A 102 2.66 3.19 -9.26
CA SER A 102 3.72 4.11 -8.85
C SER A 102 5.10 3.47 -9.05
N HIS A 103 6.16 4.29 -8.99
CA HIS A 103 7.54 3.81 -9.08
C HIS A 103 7.87 2.64 -8.11
N PRO A 104 7.60 2.72 -6.80
CA PRO A 104 7.89 1.61 -5.89
C PRO A 104 7.06 0.35 -6.17
N ASP A 105 5.84 0.49 -6.71
CA ASP A 105 5.02 -0.67 -7.07
C ASP A 105 5.63 -1.44 -8.25
N ALA A 106 6.08 -0.70 -9.27
CA ALA A 106 6.71 -1.27 -10.46
C ALA A 106 8.03 -1.99 -10.10
N ILE A 107 8.87 -1.35 -9.26
CA ILE A 107 10.11 -1.96 -8.77
C ILE A 107 9.82 -3.20 -7.91
N ALA A 108 8.84 -3.15 -7.02
CA ALA A 108 8.49 -4.31 -6.19
C ALA A 108 8.01 -5.48 -7.04
N LEU A 109 7.15 -5.22 -8.03
CA LEU A 109 6.65 -6.23 -8.94
C LEU A 109 7.77 -6.85 -9.80
N ALA A 110 8.65 -6.04 -10.38
CA ALA A 110 9.79 -6.53 -11.15
C ALA A 110 10.76 -7.36 -10.28
N SER A 111 11.05 -6.86 -9.07
CA SER A 111 11.90 -7.56 -8.10
C SER A 111 11.33 -8.93 -7.72
N ASP A 112 10.01 -9.00 -7.54
CA ASP A 112 9.34 -10.25 -7.23
C ASP A 112 9.40 -11.27 -8.38
N VAL A 113 9.25 -10.81 -9.63
CA VAL A 113 9.43 -11.66 -10.82
C VAL A 113 10.83 -12.26 -10.85
N VAL A 114 11.88 -11.45 -10.66
CA VAL A 114 13.28 -11.92 -10.62
C VAL A 114 13.48 -12.99 -9.55
N LEU A 115 13.01 -12.71 -8.34
CA LEU A 115 13.26 -13.57 -7.19
C LEU A 115 12.49 -14.90 -7.30
N GLU A 116 11.28 -14.90 -7.86
CA GLU A 116 10.53 -16.13 -8.15
C GLU A 116 11.18 -16.94 -9.27
N ARG A 117 11.67 -16.29 -10.32
CA ARG A 117 12.38 -16.95 -11.42
C ARG A 117 13.68 -17.60 -10.97
N ALA A 118 14.49 -16.88 -10.19
CA ALA A 118 15.69 -17.43 -9.57
C ALA A 118 15.34 -18.61 -8.65
N ARG A 119 14.24 -18.52 -7.89
CA ARG A 119 13.76 -19.61 -7.02
C ARG A 119 13.30 -20.84 -7.78
N ALA A 120 12.73 -20.65 -8.97
CA ALA A 120 12.33 -21.71 -9.90
C ALA A 120 13.53 -22.45 -10.53
N GLY A 121 14.74 -21.89 -10.41
CA GLY A 121 15.97 -22.47 -10.94
C GLY A 121 16.33 -21.99 -12.35
N ASP A 122 15.72 -20.90 -12.82
CA ASP A 122 16.09 -20.29 -14.11
C ASP A 122 17.55 -19.78 -14.06
N ASP A 123 18.24 -19.84 -15.20
CA ASP A 123 19.59 -19.30 -15.31
C ASP A 123 19.62 -17.76 -15.19
N TYR A 124 20.80 -17.21 -14.89
CA TYR A 124 20.95 -15.76 -14.68
C TYR A 124 20.49 -14.91 -15.88
N ALA A 125 20.78 -15.33 -17.11
CA ALA A 125 20.43 -14.56 -18.31
C ALA A 125 18.92 -14.58 -18.55
N THR A 126 18.28 -15.74 -18.35
CA THR A 126 16.83 -15.92 -18.41
C THR A 126 16.12 -15.07 -17.35
N VAL A 127 16.65 -15.04 -16.13
CA VAL A 127 16.13 -14.18 -15.06
C VAL A 127 16.24 -12.70 -15.42
N CYS A 128 17.39 -12.23 -15.94
CA CYS A 128 17.53 -10.84 -16.39
C CYS A 128 16.54 -10.48 -17.50
N ALA A 129 16.38 -11.37 -18.49
CA ALA A 129 15.45 -11.14 -19.59
C ALA A 129 13.98 -11.15 -19.16
N SER A 130 13.64 -11.82 -18.05
CA SER A 130 12.26 -11.95 -17.58
C SER A 130 11.58 -10.64 -17.20
N VAL A 131 12.37 -9.60 -16.89
CA VAL A 131 11.84 -8.27 -16.52
C VAL A 131 11.77 -7.29 -17.69
N HIS A 132 12.31 -7.65 -18.85
CA HIS A 132 12.32 -6.77 -20.01
C HIS A 132 10.90 -6.55 -20.54
N GLY A 133 10.49 -5.28 -20.62
CA GLY A 133 9.17 -4.91 -21.09
C GLY A 133 8.05 -5.52 -20.24
N LEU A 134 8.19 -5.54 -18.92
CA LEU A 134 7.12 -5.96 -18.02
C LEU A 134 5.91 -5.02 -18.03
N PHE A 135 6.14 -3.75 -18.32
CA PHE A 135 5.12 -2.70 -18.24
C PHE A 135 4.90 -2.02 -19.57
N GLU A 136 3.64 -1.74 -19.87
CA GLU A 136 3.26 -0.73 -20.86
C GLU A 136 3.24 0.65 -20.18
N GLU A 137 3.58 1.71 -20.90
CA GLU A 137 3.60 3.07 -20.32
C GLU A 137 2.22 3.49 -19.75
N SER A 138 1.13 2.99 -20.34
CA SER A 138 -0.24 3.22 -19.88
C SER A 138 -0.57 2.59 -18.51
N GLN A 139 0.23 1.60 -18.07
CA GLN A 139 0.05 0.94 -16.77
C GLN A 139 0.76 1.70 -15.64
N LEU A 140 1.48 2.77 -15.95
CA LEU A 140 2.29 3.54 -15.01
C LEU A 140 1.70 4.93 -14.79
N VAL A 141 1.95 5.50 -13.62
CA VAL A 141 1.69 6.91 -13.38
C VAL A 141 2.60 7.75 -14.31
N PRO A 142 2.12 8.88 -14.88
CA PRO A 142 2.92 9.72 -15.76
C PRO A 142 4.28 10.10 -15.16
N GLY A 143 5.35 9.97 -15.96
CA GLY A 143 6.72 10.24 -15.55
C GLY A 143 7.44 9.08 -14.86
N VAL A 144 6.72 8.04 -14.40
CA VAL A 144 7.35 6.87 -13.77
C VAL A 144 8.20 6.07 -14.76
N ALA A 145 7.81 5.98 -16.03
CA ALA A 145 8.59 5.27 -17.06
C ALA A 145 10.03 5.81 -17.17
N ALA A 146 10.20 7.14 -17.14
CA ALA A 146 11.52 7.77 -17.16
C ALA A 146 12.33 7.48 -15.88
N LEU A 147 11.67 7.37 -14.72
CA LEU A 147 12.32 7.03 -13.45
C LEU A 147 12.77 5.56 -13.39
N LEU A 148 12.06 4.66 -14.07
CA LEU A 148 12.40 3.23 -14.17
C LEU A 148 13.63 2.96 -15.05
N ALA A 149 14.14 3.96 -15.77
CA ALA A 149 15.42 3.87 -16.48
C ALA A 149 16.64 3.93 -15.55
N GLY A 150 16.45 4.22 -14.25
CA GLY A 150 17.51 4.18 -13.25
C GLY A 150 18.01 2.78 -12.92
N GLN A 151 19.20 2.68 -12.31
CA GLN A 151 19.83 1.39 -11.97
C GLN A 151 19.32 0.84 -10.64
N ALA A 152 18.14 0.21 -10.64
CA ALA A 152 17.70 -0.63 -9.54
C ALA A 152 18.29 -2.04 -9.68
N GLN A 153 18.61 -2.69 -8.55
CA GLN A 153 19.16 -4.03 -8.51
C GLN A 153 18.53 -4.81 -7.38
N VAL A 154 18.42 -6.13 -7.55
CA VAL A 154 17.90 -7.04 -6.53
C VAL A 154 18.85 -8.21 -6.33
N GLU A 155 19.11 -8.58 -5.08
CA GLU A 155 19.93 -9.74 -4.76
C GLU A 155 19.07 -11.01 -4.74
N ALA A 156 19.30 -11.91 -5.69
CA ALA A 156 18.57 -13.17 -5.82
C ALA A 156 19.47 -14.37 -5.50
N VAL A 157 18.87 -15.41 -4.91
CA VAL A 157 19.55 -16.68 -4.61
C VAL A 157 19.29 -17.66 -5.73
N PHE A 158 20.36 -18.06 -6.42
CA PHE A 158 20.39 -19.10 -7.44
C PHE A 158 20.90 -20.42 -6.85
N GLY A 159 20.83 -21.50 -7.62
CA GLY A 159 21.32 -22.82 -7.20
C GLY A 159 22.82 -22.85 -6.86
N ASP A 160 23.60 -21.91 -7.39
CA ASP A 160 25.04 -21.76 -7.18
C ASP A 160 25.43 -20.63 -6.22
N GLY A 161 24.45 -19.93 -5.63
CA GLY A 161 24.67 -18.87 -4.65
C GLY A 161 23.92 -17.58 -4.95
N SER A 162 24.25 -16.50 -4.23
CA SER A 162 23.58 -15.20 -4.41
C SER A 162 24.23 -14.36 -5.51
N ARG A 163 23.40 -13.66 -6.30
CA ARG A 163 23.85 -12.74 -7.36
C ARG A 163 22.99 -11.47 -7.38
N LEU A 164 23.58 -10.36 -7.81
CA LEU A 164 22.86 -9.11 -8.07
C LEU A 164 22.30 -9.14 -9.48
N VAL A 165 20.99 -8.93 -9.61
CA VAL A 165 20.28 -8.87 -10.88
C VAL A 165 19.85 -7.43 -11.15
N PRO A 166 20.26 -6.83 -12.28
CA PRO A 166 19.81 -5.50 -12.66
C PRO A 166 18.33 -5.52 -13.08
N LEU A 167 17.59 -4.49 -12.67
CA LEU A 167 16.23 -4.25 -13.11
C LEU A 167 16.26 -3.15 -14.17
N GLU A 168 16.48 -3.56 -15.42
CA GLU A 168 16.60 -2.66 -16.55
C GLU A 168 15.56 -2.94 -17.63
N ARG A 169 15.35 -1.96 -18.51
CA ARG A 169 14.47 -2.09 -19.68
C ARG A 169 13.06 -2.58 -19.33
N LEU A 170 12.51 -2.09 -18.21
CA LEU A 170 11.24 -2.56 -17.65
C LEU A 170 10.00 -2.16 -18.47
N VAL A 171 10.10 -1.11 -19.28
CA VAL A 171 9.00 -0.56 -20.08
C VAL A 171 9.21 -0.92 -21.55
N ARG A 172 8.12 -1.27 -22.24
CA ARG A 172 8.10 -1.59 -23.67
C ARG A 172 8.11 -0.36 -24.56
#